data_AF-A0A7L7Z621-F1
#
_entry.id   AF-A0A7L7Z621-F1
#
_cell.length_a   1.000
_cell.length_b   1.000
_cell.length_c   1.000
_cell.angle_alpha   90.00
_cell.angle_beta   90.00
_cell.angle_gamma   90.00
#
_symmetry.space_group_name_H-M   'P 1'
#
loop_
_entity.id
_entity.type
_entity.pdbx_description
1 polymer ?
#
loop_
_entity_poly.entity_id
_entity_poly.type
_entity_poly.pdbx_seq_one_letter_code
_entity_poly.pdbx_strand_id
1 'polypeptide(L)' 'MRRNAPLALGAALAALGTAVTALYAFQPWRTCPSDDSAAGCGMLPGDAAVMSVAVLMALVGVIVLLAGARRRWGRGGR' A
#
# COMPACT_ATOMS: atom_id res chain seq x y z
N MET A 1 -25.41 0.35 -9.66
CA MET A 1 -24.18 0.82 -8.98
C MET A 1 -22.94 0.27 -9.67
N ARG A 2 -22.16 1.18 -10.28
CA ARG A 2 -20.70 1.17 -10.57
C ARG A 2 -20.04 -0.07 -11.20
N ARG A 3 -19.97 -0.10 -12.54
CA ARG A 3 -19.02 -0.93 -13.34
C ARG A 3 -17.53 -0.69 -12.98
N ASN A 4 -17.24 0.31 -12.14
CA ASN A 4 -15.89 0.74 -11.76
C ASN A 4 -15.48 0.25 -10.37
N ALA A 5 -16.33 -0.50 -9.65
CA ALA A 5 -16.05 -0.97 -8.29
C ALA A 5 -14.67 -1.65 -8.13
N PRO A 6 -14.22 -2.57 -9.02
CA PRO A 6 -12.90 -3.19 -8.85
C PRO A 6 -11.75 -2.21 -9.09
N LEU A 7 -11.91 -1.23 -9.98
CA LEU A 7 -10.89 -0.20 -10.21
C LEU A 7 -10.75 0.69 -8.98
N ALA A 8 -11.87 1.16 -8.43
CA ALA A 8 -11.88 2.00 -7.24
C ALA A 8 -11.32 1.26 -6.02
N LEU A 9 -11.74 0.01 -5.79
CA LEU A 9 -11.26 -0.82 -4.69
C LEU A 9 -9.75 -1.10 -4.81
N GLY A 10 -9.29 -1.52 -6.00
CA GLY A 10 -7.88 -1.78 -6.24
C GLY A 10 -7.00 -0.54 -6.03
N ALA A 11 -7.43 0.61 -6.54
CA ALA A 11 -6.73 1.87 -6.34
C ALA A 11 -6.68 2.27 -4.86
N ALA A 12 -7.78 2.14 -4.12
CA ALA A 12 -7.82 2.46 -2.70
C ALA A 12 -6.90 1.56 -1.88
N LEU A 13 -6.92 0.24 -2.10
CA LEU A 13 -6.04 -0.72 -1.43
C LEU A 13 -4.56 -0.44 -1.75
N ALA A 14 -4.23 -0.18 -3.02
CA ALA A 14 -2.87 0.14 -3.44
C ALA A 14 -2.37 1.43 -2.77
N ALA A 15 -3.18 2.49 -2.78
CA ALA A 15 -2.84 3.78 -2.21
C ALA A 15 -2.65 3.68 -0.68
N LEU A 16 -3.62 3.07 0.02
CA LEU A 16 -3.55 2.91 1.47
C LEU A 16 -2.36 2.03 1.89
N GLY A 17 -2.12 0.91 1.21
CA GLY A 17 -1.00 0.02 1.53
C GLY A 17 0.35 0.70 1.31
N THR A 18 0.48 1.46 0.23
CA THR A 18 1.70 2.24 -0.05
C THR A 18 1.91 3.34 0.99
N ALA A 19 0.85 4.08 1.37
CA ALA A 19 0.94 5.12 2.37
C ALA A 19 1.35 4.58 3.75
N VAL A 20 0.73 3.47 4.20
CA VAL A 20 1.09 2.83 5.48
C VAL A 20 2.51 2.27 5.42
N THR A 21 2.91 1.66 4.31
CA THR A 21 4.30 1.18 4.13
C THR A 21 5.30 2.34 4.27
N ALA A 22 5.04 3.47 3.61
CA ALA A 22 5.91 4.65 3.73
C ALA A 22 5.95 5.19 5.17
N LEU A 23 4.81 5.32 5.83
CA LEU A 23 4.72 5.75 7.23
C LEU A 23 5.57 4.86 8.16
N TYR A 24 5.48 3.54 8.00
CA TYR A 24 6.23 2.58 8.82
C TYR A 24 7.70 2.40 8.40
N ALA A 25 8.07 2.76 7.16
CA ALA A 25 9.46 2.80 6.73
C ALA A 25 10.20 4.02 7.30
N PHE A 26 9.53 5.18 7.34
CA PHE A 26 10.12 6.41 7.89
C PHE A 26 9.96 6.54 9.41
N GLN A 27 8.96 5.86 9.97
CA GLN A 27 8.67 5.84 11.39
C GLN A 27 8.69 7.23 12.08
N PRO A 28 8.02 8.28 11.54
CA PRO A 28 8.21 9.67 11.99
C PRO A 28 7.87 9.93 13.47
N TRP A 29 7.17 9.01 14.13
CA TRP A 29 6.86 9.07 15.56
C TRP A 29 7.95 8.46 16.46
N ARG A 30 8.99 7.84 15.90
CA ARG A 30 10.09 7.22 16.65
C ARG A 30 11.22 8.21 16.86
N THR A 31 11.82 8.16 18.04
CA THR A 31 13.09 8.80 18.37
C THR A 31 14.03 7.74 18.93
N CYS A 32 15.32 7.79 18.56
CA CYS A 32 16.34 6.85 19.00
C CYS A 32 17.57 7.58 19.52
N PRO A 33 18.27 7.03 20.53
CA PRO A 33 19.42 7.72 21.15
C PRO A 33 20.63 7.88 20.22
N SER A 34 20.75 7.03 19.20
CA SER A 34 21.91 6.93 18.32
C SER A 34 21.79 7.73 17.02
N ASP A 35 20.61 8.24 16.69
CA ASP A 35 20.30 8.77 15.37
C ASP A 35 19.50 10.06 15.46
N ASP A 36 19.95 11.07 14.70
CA ASP A 36 19.26 12.36 14.56
C ASP A 36 18.00 12.27 13.70
N SER A 37 17.74 11.12 13.06
CA SER A 37 16.61 10.89 12.17
C SER A 37 15.83 9.65 12.57
N ALA A 38 14.50 9.78 12.65
CA ALA A 38 13.59 8.69 12.99
C ALA A 38 13.71 7.48 12.06
N ALA A 39 14.02 7.70 10.77
CA ALA A 39 14.20 6.64 9.78
C ALA A 39 15.49 5.80 9.98
N GLY A 40 16.44 6.27 10.78
CA GLY A 40 17.65 5.51 11.16
C GLY A 40 17.39 4.48 12.26
N CYS A 41 16.25 4.60 12.95
CA CYS A 41 15.86 3.68 14.01
C CYS A 41 15.69 2.24 13.50
N GLY A 42 16.19 1.27 14.28
CA GLY A 42 15.81 -0.13 14.09
C GLY A 42 14.30 -0.32 14.23
N MET A 43 13.70 -0.98 13.24
CA MET A 43 12.27 -1.28 13.21
C MET A 43 11.92 -2.36 14.24
N LEU A 44 10.91 -2.10 15.08
CA LEU A 44 10.45 -3.08 16.05
C LEU A 44 9.72 -4.23 15.35
N PRO A 45 9.67 -5.44 15.95
CA PRO A 45 8.99 -6.59 15.35
C PRO A 45 7.50 -6.33 15.04
N GLY A 46 6.80 -5.60 15.93
CA GLY A 46 5.40 -5.23 15.73
C GLY A 46 5.22 -4.28 14.54
N ASP A 47 6.08 -3.28 14.40
CA ASP A 47 6.07 -2.35 13.28
C ASP A 47 6.34 -3.10 11.96
N ALA A 48 7.31 -4.00 11.95
CA ALA A 48 7.65 -4.83 10.80
C ALA A 48 6.47 -5.70 10.34
N ALA A 49 5.68 -6.23 11.27
CA ALA A 49 4.47 -6.97 10.95
C ALA A 49 3.42 -6.08 10.27
N VAL A 50 3.17 -4.87 10.79
CA VAL A 50 2.23 -3.92 10.19
C VAL A 50 2.67 -3.52 8.79
N MET A 51 3.96 -3.20 8.61
CA MET A 51 4.52 -2.87 7.30
C MET A 51 4.37 -4.05 6.31
N SER A 52 4.62 -5.28 6.75
CA SER A 52 4.48 -6.47 5.91
C SER A 52 3.04 -6.65 5.42
N VAL A 53 2.05 -6.47 6.31
CA VAL A 53 0.62 -6.51 5.94
C VAL A 53 0.28 -5.37 4.98
N ALA A 54 0.82 -4.17 5.19
CA ALA A 54 0.60 -3.02 4.31
C ALA A 54 1.16 -3.26 2.90
N VAL A 55 2.34 -3.87 2.77
CA VAL A 55 2.92 -4.28 1.49
C VAL A 55 2.03 -5.30 0.79
N LEU A 56 1.57 -6.33 1.50
CA LEU A 56 0.63 -7.31 0.94
C LEU A 56 -0.67 -6.64 0.46
N MET A 57 -1.21 -5.72 1.25
CA MET A 57 -2.40 -4.96 0.87
C MET A 57 -2.16 -4.12 -0.40
N ALA A 58 -0.99 -3.50 -0.52
CA ALA A 58 -0.62 -2.74 -1.71
C ALA A 58 -0.55 -3.64 -2.95
N LEU A 59 0.12 -4.80 -2.84
CA LEU A 59 0.24 -5.78 -3.92
C LEU A 59 -1.13 -6.31 -4.37
N VAL A 60 -2.00 -6.68 -3.43
CA VAL A 60 -3.37 -7.11 -3.71
C VAL A 60 -4.15 -5.99 -4.40
N GLY A 61 -4.03 -4.76 -3.93
CA GLY A 61 -4.65 -3.59 -4.55
C GLY A 61 -4.24 -3.40 -6.01
N VAL A 62 -2.93 -3.49 -6.29
CA VAL A 62 -2.39 -3.41 -7.66
C VAL A 62 -2.94 -4.54 -8.54
N ILE A 63 -2.97 -5.77 -8.06
CA ILE A 63 -3.51 -6.92 -8.80
C ILE A 63 -4.99 -6.68 -9.15
N VAL A 64 -5.80 -6.25 -8.19
CA VAL A 64 -7.22 -5.95 -8.38
C VAL A 64 -7.42 -4.79 -9.37
N LEU A 65 -6.61 -3.74 -9.26
CA LEU A 65 -6.63 -2.58 -10.15
C LEU A 65 -6.33 -3.00 -11.60
N LEU A 66 -5.25 -3.76 -11.81
CA LEU A 66 -4.84 -4.28 -13.12
C LEU A 66 -5.91 -5.21 -13.71
N ALA A 67 -6.50 -6.09 -12.90
CA ALA A 67 -7.59 -6.95 -13.34
C ALA A 67 -8.84 -6.14 -13.75
N GLY A 68 -9.16 -5.08 -12.99
CA GLY A 68 -10.22 -4.13 -13.34
C GLY A 68 -9.93 -3.40 -14.65
N ALA A 69 -8.70 -2.93 -14.86
CA ALA A 69 -8.28 -2.20 -16.05
C ALA A 69 -8.31 -3.08 -17.30
N ARG A 70 -7.77 -4.31 -17.21
CA ARG A 70 -7.82 -5.31 -18.30
C ARG A 70 -9.26 -5.63 -18.72
N ARG A 71 -10.16 -5.82 -17.75
CA ARG A 71 -11.59 -6.08 -18.02
C ARG A 71 -12.32 -4.89 -18.64
N ARG A 72 -11.89 -3.65 -18.36
CA ARG A 72 -12.42 -2.45 -19.01
C ARG A 72 -11.94 -2.37 -20.46
N TRP A 73 -10.65 -2.57 -20.69
CA TRP A 73 -10.04 -2.51 -22.02
C TRP A 73 -10.68 -3.50 -23.00
N GLY A 74 -10.84 -4.76 -22.58
CA GLY A 74 -11.47 -5.81 -23.41
C GLY A 74 -12.96 -5.57 -23.74
N ARG A 75 -13.62 -4.62 -23.07
CA ARG A 75 -15.02 -4.25 -23.35
C ARG A 75 -15.18 -3.00 -24.22
N GLY A 76 -14.13 -2.19 -24.38
CA GLY A 76 -14.16 -0.95 -25.17
C GLY A 76 -13.59 -1.08 -26.60
N GLY A 77 -13.00 -2.23 -26.94
CA GLY A 77 -12.45 -2.54 -28.26
C GLY A 77 -13.32 -3.45 -29.13
N ARG A 78 -14.62 -3.59 -28.80
CA ARG A 78 -15.68 -4.18 -29.63
C ARG A 78 -16.74 -3.12 -29.85
#